data_AF-A0A7J8FHL8-F1
#
_entry.id   AF-A0A7J8FHL8-F1
#
_cell.length_a   1.000
_cell.length_b   1.000
_cell.length_c   1.000
_cell.angle_alpha   90.00
_cell.angle_beta   90.00
_cell.angle_gamma   90.00
#
_symmetry.space_group_name_H-M   'P 1'
#
loop_
_entity.id
_entity.type
_entity.pdbx_description
1 polymer ?
#
loop_
_entity_poly.entity_id
_entity_poly.type
_entity_poly.pdbx_seq_one_letter_code
_entity_poly.pdbx_strand_id
1 'polypeptide(L)'
;MERRAMCYKLSIIAVTLRSGSSPQLQQVQGVSLLCWEVMTDFGYSTGALEEVSGKRRSLRRSPTYTLSLPWPGSGMAHDSVRDALRICKDYVPGQLEALQEEYEREASKKGARGMEGLVEQARQWEQAGEYSRAVDCYLKVRDSGSSSLVEKCWMKAAELSIKFLPPQRSLEVVRAVGPQLIGIGKHSAAAELYLNLDLVKEAIDAFIEGEEWNKAKRVAKELDPRYEDYVDQHYKEFLKNQGKVDSLVGVDVVAALDLYVEQGHPLYLQNFNIYKRIFTDMVSSPGTNSAEAYHNWADLRDVLFNLCENLVKSSEANSPAHEEFETMLLIAHYYATRSAAQSVKQLETVAARLSVSLLRHTQLLPADKAFYEAGIAAKAVGWENMAFIFLNRFLDLTDAIEEGTLDALDHSDFQDTDIPFEVPLPAKQHVPEAQREEVRDWVLTVSMDQRLEQVLPRDERGAYEASLVAASTGVRALPCLITGYPILRNKIEFKRPGKAANKDNWNKFLMAIKTSHSPVCQDVLKFISQWCGGLPSTSFSFQ
;
A
#
# COMPACT_ATOMS: atom_id res chain seq x y z
N MET A 1 8.58 -68.52 51.97
CA MET A 1 9.87 -67.96 51.52
C MET A 1 9.75 -66.55 50.90
N GLU A 2 8.56 -66.04 50.61
CA GLU A 2 8.38 -64.67 50.04
C GLU A 2 8.50 -63.52 51.05
N ARG A 3 8.37 -63.74 52.36
CA ARG A 3 8.62 -62.70 53.38
C ARG A 3 10.09 -62.51 53.76
N ARG A 4 10.96 -63.51 53.50
CA ARG A 4 12.42 -63.39 53.68
C ARG A 4 13.09 -62.54 52.58
N ALA A 5 12.51 -62.51 51.38
CA ALA A 5 13.00 -61.68 50.27
C ALA A 5 12.77 -60.16 50.50
N MET A 6 11.76 -59.80 51.29
CA MET A 6 11.43 -58.40 51.60
C MET A 6 12.37 -57.82 52.68
N CYS A 7 12.72 -58.61 53.70
CA CYS A 7 13.70 -58.20 54.72
C CYS A 7 15.13 -58.09 54.16
N TYR A 8 15.53 -58.96 53.21
CA TYR A 8 16.86 -58.88 52.60
C TYR A 8 17.03 -57.65 51.68
N LYS A 9 15.95 -57.23 50.99
CA LYS A 9 15.95 -56.01 50.15
C LYS A 9 15.97 -54.71 50.96
N LEU A 10 15.35 -54.67 52.14
CA LEU A 10 15.40 -53.50 53.03
C LEU A 10 16.74 -53.35 53.75
N SER A 11 17.46 -54.47 53.98
CA SER A 11 18.79 -54.48 54.61
C SER A 11 19.88 -53.86 53.72
N ILE A 12 19.78 -54.05 52.39
CA ILE A 12 20.76 -53.53 51.42
C ILE A 12 20.69 -52.01 51.30
N ILE A 13 19.51 -51.41 51.46
CA ILE A 13 19.31 -49.95 51.37
C ILE A 13 19.90 -49.23 52.60
N ALA A 14 19.89 -49.85 53.77
CA ALA A 14 20.42 -49.26 55.01
C ALA A 14 21.96 -49.21 55.07
N VAL A 15 22.66 -50.09 54.36
CA VAL A 15 24.15 -50.14 54.37
C VAL A 15 24.77 -49.16 53.37
N THR A 16 24.10 -48.87 52.25
CA THR A 16 24.58 -47.91 51.24
C THR A 16 24.49 -46.42 51.64
N LEU A 17 23.84 -46.09 52.76
CA LEU A 17 23.71 -44.72 53.26
C LEU A 17 24.81 -44.30 54.27
N ARG A 18 25.81 -45.16 54.54
CA ARG A 18 26.92 -44.86 55.49
C ARG A 18 28.25 -44.46 54.84
N SER A 19 28.35 -44.37 53.52
CA SER A 19 29.57 -43.93 52.83
C SER A 19 29.33 -42.63 52.06
N GLY A 20 29.24 -41.53 52.78
CA GLY A 20 29.13 -40.17 52.23
C GLY A 20 29.58 -39.17 53.29
N SER A 21 30.87 -38.91 53.31
CA SER A 21 31.56 -37.99 54.22
C SER A 21 31.23 -36.53 53.93
N SER A 22 30.50 -35.85 54.82
CA SER A 22 30.68 -34.42 55.13
C SER A 22 29.77 -34.01 56.32
N PRO A 23 30.25 -33.16 57.26
CA PRO A 23 29.56 -32.88 58.51
C PRO A 23 28.85 -31.52 58.45
N GLN A 24 27.52 -31.48 58.54
CA GLN A 24 26.70 -30.39 59.10
C GLN A 24 25.22 -30.60 58.75
N LEU A 25 24.42 -31.00 59.73
CA LEU A 25 23.00 -30.61 59.95
C LEU A 25 22.39 -31.53 61.01
N GLN A 26 22.53 -31.13 62.27
CA GLN A 26 21.70 -31.60 63.38
C GLN A 26 20.27 -31.09 63.18
N GLN A 27 19.37 -31.91 62.63
CA GLN A 27 17.92 -31.76 62.88
C GLN A 27 17.09 -32.93 62.32
N VAL A 28 17.30 -34.16 62.81
CA VAL A 28 16.26 -35.21 62.70
C VAL A 28 16.32 -36.13 63.92
N GLN A 29 15.94 -35.62 65.10
CA GLN A 29 15.71 -36.44 66.30
C GLN A 29 14.29 -37.06 66.34
N GLY A 30 13.57 -37.10 65.21
CA GLY A 30 12.17 -37.57 65.16
C GLY A 30 11.94 -38.99 64.62
N VAL A 31 12.97 -39.67 64.08
CA VAL A 31 12.76 -40.95 63.34
C VAL A 31 13.18 -42.19 64.15
N SER A 32 13.85 -42.03 65.31
CA SER A 32 14.28 -43.18 66.11
C SER A 32 13.21 -43.77 67.04
N LEU A 33 12.04 -43.13 67.20
CA LEU A 33 10.96 -43.67 68.05
C LEU A 33 10.04 -44.66 67.31
N LEU A 34 9.85 -44.51 65.99
CA LEU A 34 8.96 -45.39 65.20
C LEU A 34 9.53 -46.77 64.92
N CYS A 35 10.86 -46.94 64.96
CA CYS A 35 11.50 -48.26 64.82
C CYS A 35 11.48 -49.09 66.11
N TRP A 36 11.19 -48.48 67.26
CA TRP A 36 11.10 -49.20 68.54
C TRP A 36 9.69 -49.76 68.79
N GLU A 37 8.64 -49.02 68.42
CA GLU A 37 7.24 -49.45 68.63
C GLU A 37 6.81 -50.65 67.77
N VAL A 38 7.40 -50.84 66.58
CA VAL A 38 7.07 -51.99 65.71
C VAL A 38 7.72 -53.30 66.20
N MET A 39 8.78 -53.22 67.02
CA MET A 39 9.41 -54.41 67.61
C MET A 39 8.72 -54.90 68.89
N THR A 40 7.85 -54.09 69.51
CA THR A 40 7.11 -54.48 70.73
C THR A 40 5.78 -55.21 70.47
N ASP A 41 5.23 -55.17 69.25
CA ASP A 41 3.94 -55.81 68.92
C ASP A 41 4.04 -57.29 68.48
N PHE A 42 5.24 -57.86 68.38
CA PHE A 42 5.44 -59.30 68.12
C PHE A 42 6.23 -59.94 69.28
N GLY A 43 5.55 -60.11 70.41
CA GLY A 43 6.11 -60.60 71.67
C GLY A 43 6.95 -61.86 71.59
N TYR A 44 8.28 -61.68 71.66
CA TYR A 44 9.22 -62.67 72.22
C TYR A 44 9.89 -62.04 73.44
N SER A 45 9.80 -62.74 74.57
CA SER A 45 10.18 -62.28 75.92
C SER A 45 11.68 -62.33 76.18
N THR A 46 12.22 -61.27 76.78
CA THR A 46 13.08 -61.34 77.99
C THR A 46 12.92 -60.01 78.74
N GLY A 47 12.41 -60.06 79.97
CA GLY A 47 11.92 -58.89 80.69
C GLY A 47 12.96 -58.13 81.53
N ALA A 48 12.54 -56.95 82.02
CA ALA A 48 12.65 -56.49 83.41
C ALA A 48 12.19 -55.01 83.55
N LEU A 49 11.26 -54.79 84.50
CA LEU A 49 11.08 -53.61 85.39
C LEU A 49 10.63 -52.28 84.74
N GLU A 50 9.39 -51.81 84.95
CA GLU A 50 8.85 -50.99 86.08
C GLU A 50 8.42 -49.64 85.47
N GLU A 51 7.38 -48.89 85.82
CA GLU A 51 6.21 -48.98 86.69
C GLU A 51 5.32 -47.76 86.29
N VAL A 52 4.00 -47.89 86.44
CA VAL A 52 3.04 -46.83 86.89
C VAL A 52 2.96 -45.52 86.06
N SER A 53 2.08 -45.41 85.06
CA SER A 53 0.63 -45.11 85.14
C SER A 53 0.20 -43.74 85.72
N GLY A 54 -0.37 -42.90 84.85
CA GLY A 54 -1.73 -42.36 85.07
C GLY A 54 -1.94 -40.84 85.01
N LYS A 55 -2.59 -40.33 83.94
CA LYS A 55 -4.02 -39.88 83.93
C LYS A 55 -4.42 -39.04 82.69
N ARG A 56 -5.42 -39.56 81.98
CA ARG A 56 -6.67 -38.93 81.43
C ARG A 56 -6.63 -37.64 80.58
N ARG A 57 -7.12 -37.76 79.32
CA ARG A 57 -8.38 -37.18 78.70
C ARG A 57 -8.19 -37.03 77.17
N SER A 58 -8.87 -37.80 76.34
CA SER A 58 -10.19 -37.58 75.69
C SER A 58 -10.15 -36.89 74.31
N LEU A 59 -10.56 -37.67 73.29
CA LEU A 59 -11.30 -37.33 72.06
C LEU A 59 -10.70 -36.33 71.04
N ARG A 60 -10.43 -36.81 69.82
CA ARG A 60 -11.29 -36.63 68.62
C ARG A 60 -10.79 -37.50 67.44
N ARG A 61 -11.75 -37.92 66.60
CA ARG A 61 -11.58 -38.72 65.37
C ARG A 61 -10.79 -37.96 64.29
N SER A 62 -9.97 -38.68 63.52
CA SER A 62 -10.00 -38.61 62.05
C SER A 62 -9.29 -39.82 61.42
N PRO A 63 -9.94 -40.55 60.49
CA PRO A 63 -9.33 -41.56 59.64
C PRO A 63 -9.03 -40.96 58.26
N THR A 64 -7.81 -41.13 57.76
CA THR A 64 -7.43 -41.32 56.34
C THR A 64 -5.92 -41.14 56.24
N TYR A 65 -5.19 -42.25 56.35
CA TYR A 65 -3.79 -42.27 55.93
C TYR A 65 -3.76 -42.28 54.40
N THR A 66 -3.41 -41.14 53.81
CA THR A 66 -2.95 -41.05 52.42
C THR A 66 -1.65 -41.84 52.30
N LEU A 67 -1.60 -42.82 51.39
CA LEU A 67 -0.40 -43.58 51.04
C LEU A 67 0.58 -42.63 50.31
N SER A 68 1.38 -41.88 51.06
CA SER A 68 2.51 -41.14 50.49
C SER A 68 3.68 -42.11 50.29
N LEU A 69 3.74 -42.76 49.13
CA LEU A 69 4.91 -43.51 48.70
C LEU A 69 6.06 -42.52 48.40
N PRO A 70 7.27 -42.69 48.97
CA PRO A 70 8.41 -41.87 48.60
C PRO A 70 8.86 -42.25 47.19
N TRP A 71 8.98 -41.27 46.30
CA TRP A 71 9.55 -41.46 44.98
C TRP A 71 11.05 -41.82 45.08
N PRO A 72 11.54 -42.85 44.37
CA PRO A 72 12.96 -43.17 44.30
C PRO A 72 13.70 -42.14 43.44
N GLY A 73 14.76 -41.54 43.99
CA GLY A 73 15.65 -40.65 43.27
C GLY A 73 16.35 -41.34 42.08
N SER A 74 16.60 -40.55 41.03
CA SER A 74 17.43 -40.81 39.84
C SER A 74 17.52 -42.25 39.33
N GLY A 75 16.75 -42.57 38.28
CA GLY A 75 17.11 -43.65 37.35
C GLY A 75 16.06 -44.71 37.02
N MET A 76 14.75 -44.41 37.01
CA MET A 76 13.77 -45.35 36.47
C MET A 76 13.49 -45.12 34.98
N ALA A 77 13.56 -46.21 34.20
CA ALA A 77 13.25 -46.26 32.78
C ALA A 77 11.75 -46.03 32.52
N HIS A 78 11.41 -45.50 31.34
CA HIS A 78 10.05 -45.17 30.89
C HIS A 78 9.04 -46.34 31.04
N ASP A 79 9.54 -47.57 31.07
CA ASP A 79 8.75 -48.79 31.24
C ASP A 79 8.13 -48.94 32.63
N SER A 80 8.78 -48.46 33.70
CA SER A 80 8.23 -48.61 35.06
C SER A 80 7.06 -47.67 35.36
N VAL A 81 6.98 -46.53 34.67
CA VAL A 81 5.88 -45.57 34.78
C VAL A 81 4.64 -46.09 34.06
N ARG A 82 4.81 -46.70 32.89
CA ARG A 82 3.72 -47.36 32.16
C ARG A 82 3.10 -48.48 32.99
N ASP A 83 3.93 -49.26 33.68
CA ASP A 83 3.44 -50.29 34.59
C ASP A 83 2.70 -49.70 35.80
N ALA A 84 3.17 -48.58 36.37
CA ALA A 84 2.49 -47.89 37.47
C ALA A 84 1.12 -47.33 37.07
N LEU A 85 1.00 -46.71 35.88
CA LEU A 85 -0.28 -46.23 35.35
C LEU A 85 -1.24 -47.37 35.01
N ARG A 86 -0.72 -48.50 34.50
CA ARG A 86 -1.52 -49.71 34.25
C ARG A 86 -2.07 -50.30 35.56
N ILE A 87 -1.23 -50.43 36.58
CA ILE A 87 -1.65 -50.91 37.90
C ILE A 87 -2.65 -49.95 38.56
N CYS A 88 -2.47 -48.63 38.42
CA CYS A 88 -3.43 -47.66 38.95
C CYS A 88 -4.79 -47.75 38.25
N LYS A 89 -4.80 -47.95 36.92
CA LYS A 89 -6.01 -48.18 36.14
C LYS A 89 -6.74 -49.47 36.55
N ASP A 90 -6.01 -50.53 36.87
CA ASP A 90 -6.58 -51.85 37.19
C ASP A 90 -7.09 -51.94 38.64
N TYR A 91 -6.49 -51.22 39.58
CA TYR A 91 -6.78 -51.38 41.01
C TYR A 91 -7.37 -50.14 41.71
N VAL A 92 -7.14 -48.91 41.20
CA VAL A 92 -7.64 -47.66 41.81
C VAL A 92 -8.00 -46.60 40.73
N PRO A 93 -9.01 -46.83 39.88
CA PRO A 93 -9.31 -45.99 38.72
C PRO A 93 -9.72 -44.55 39.08
N GLY A 94 -10.28 -44.32 40.26
CA GLY A 94 -10.66 -42.97 40.73
C GLY A 94 -9.48 -42.05 41.07
N GLN A 95 -8.25 -42.57 41.12
CA GLN A 95 -7.03 -41.76 41.30
C GLN A 95 -6.14 -41.74 40.05
N LEU A 96 -6.61 -42.31 38.94
CA LEU A 96 -5.85 -42.37 37.70
C LEU A 96 -5.58 -40.96 37.13
N GLU A 97 -6.59 -40.09 37.14
CA GLU A 97 -6.43 -38.69 36.71
C GLU A 97 -5.42 -37.96 37.59
N ALA A 98 -5.51 -38.09 38.92
CA ALA A 98 -4.57 -37.46 39.84
C ALA A 98 -3.13 -37.97 39.65
N LEU A 99 -2.96 -39.27 39.38
CA LEU A 99 -1.65 -39.86 39.13
C LEU A 99 -1.09 -39.46 37.76
N GLN A 100 -1.93 -39.32 36.73
CA GLN A 100 -1.53 -38.78 35.43
C GLN A 100 -1.14 -37.30 35.56
N GLU A 101 -1.90 -36.51 36.31
CA GLU A 101 -1.61 -35.09 36.54
C GLU A 101 -0.33 -34.90 37.36
N GLU A 102 -0.07 -35.73 38.37
CA GLU A 102 1.19 -35.74 39.11
C GLU A 102 2.36 -36.19 38.24
N TYR A 103 2.19 -37.20 37.40
CA TYR A 103 3.21 -37.62 36.45
C TYR A 103 3.51 -36.54 35.41
N GLU A 104 2.50 -35.88 34.85
CA GLU A 104 2.68 -34.75 33.94
C GLU A 104 3.36 -33.57 34.63
N ARG A 105 3.04 -33.33 35.92
CA ARG A 105 3.66 -32.30 36.75
C ARG A 105 5.11 -32.64 37.10
N GLU A 106 5.45 -33.91 37.36
CA GLU A 106 6.83 -34.36 37.58
C GLU A 106 7.65 -34.49 36.30
N ALA A 107 7.04 -34.92 35.18
CA ALA A 107 7.65 -34.88 33.86
C ALA A 107 7.96 -33.44 33.45
N SER A 108 7.07 -32.50 33.77
CA SER A 108 7.32 -31.07 33.61
C SER A 108 8.46 -30.56 34.52
N LYS A 109 8.62 -31.11 35.73
CA LYS A 109 9.75 -30.80 36.64
C LYS A 109 11.09 -31.44 36.21
N LYS A 110 11.08 -32.63 35.58
CA LYS A 110 12.24 -33.23 34.90
C LYS A 110 12.54 -32.57 33.56
N GLY A 111 11.59 -31.80 33.02
CA GLY A 111 11.72 -30.91 31.88
C GLY A 111 12.54 -29.64 32.17
N ALA A 112 13.58 -29.73 33.01
CA ALA A 112 14.63 -28.71 33.08
C ALA A 112 15.69 -28.90 31.96
N ARG A 113 15.25 -29.35 30.78
CA ARG A 113 15.90 -28.98 29.52
C ARG A 113 15.07 -27.80 29.04
N GLY A 114 15.67 -26.63 28.83
CA GLY A 114 14.96 -25.39 28.47
C GLY A 114 14.12 -25.52 27.19
N MET A 115 13.96 -24.44 26.42
CA MET A 115 13.12 -24.48 25.22
C MET A 115 13.49 -25.59 24.21
N GLU A 116 14.74 -26.05 24.20
CA GLU A 116 15.20 -27.21 23.43
C GLU A 116 14.54 -28.54 23.85
N GLY A 117 14.19 -28.71 25.13
CA GLY A 117 13.47 -29.88 25.62
C GLY A 117 12.05 -29.99 25.08
N LEU A 118 11.37 -28.85 24.95
CA LEU A 118 10.04 -28.76 24.32
C LEU A 118 10.09 -29.11 22.83
N VAL A 119 11.12 -28.65 22.13
CA VAL A 119 11.33 -28.96 20.70
C VAL A 119 11.58 -30.44 20.48
N GLU A 120 12.42 -31.06 21.32
CA GLU A 120 12.71 -32.49 21.22
C GLU A 120 11.47 -33.34 21.55
N GLN A 121 10.67 -32.92 22.53
CA GLN A 121 9.39 -33.56 22.84
C GLN A 121 8.41 -33.45 21.66
N ALA A 122 8.32 -32.28 21.02
CA ALA A 122 7.46 -32.08 19.86
C ALA A 122 7.86 -33.00 18.68
N ARG A 123 9.17 -33.20 18.46
CA ARG A 123 9.69 -34.13 17.45
C ARG A 123 9.34 -35.60 17.74
N GLN A 124 9.36 -36.00 19.01
CA GLN A 124 8.94 -37.35 19.41
C GLN A 124 7.47 -37.58 19.09
N TRP A 125 6.59 -36.60 19.37
CA TRP A 125 5.18 -36.67 19.00
C TRP A 125 4.97 -36.66 17.48
N GLU A 126 5.78 -35.92 16.72
CA GLU A 126 5.77 -35.95 15.25
C GLU A 126 6.11 -37.34 14.71
N GLN A 127 7.16 -37.98 15.24
CA GLN A 127 7.57 -39.35 14.85
C GLN A 127 6.53 -40.41 15.25
N ALA A 128 5.81 -40.18 16.35
CA ALA A 128 4.74 -41.04 16.81
C ALA A 128 3.42 -40.86 16.01
N GLY A 129 3.34 -39.87 15.11
CA GLY A 129 2.13 -39.55 14.35
C GLY A 129 1.06 -38.79 15.14
N GLU A 130 1.37 -38.36 16.37
CA GLU A 130 0.47 -37.57 17.21
C GLU A 130 0.59 -36.06 16.91
N TYR A 131 0.15 -35.67 15.71
CA TYR A 131 0.37 -34.31 15.19
C TYR A 131 -0.30 -33.20 16.02
N SER A 132 -1.47 -33.44 16.61
CA SER A 132 -2.15 -32.41 17.42
C SER A 132 -1.34 -32.02 18.65
N ARG A 133 -0.76 -33.01 19.35
CA ARG A 133 0.09 -32.77 20.53
C ARG A 133 1.43 -32.14 20.13
N ALA A 134 1.99 -32.55 19.00
CA ALA A 134 3.21 -31.96 18.47
C ALA A 134 3.03 -30.45 18.19
N VAL A 135 1.94 -30.06 17.55
CA VAL A 135 1.59 -28.65 17.26
C VAL A 135 1.46 -27.85 18.56
N ASP A 136 0.68 -28.34 19.54
CA ASP A 136 0.51 -27.65 20.82
C ASP A 136 1.83 -27.50 21.58
N CYS A 137 2.75 -28.47 21.48
CA CYS A 137 4.10 -28.37 22.05
C CYS A 137 4.96 -27.32 21.33
N TYR A 138 4.92 -27.25 19.99
CA TYR A 138 5.66 -26.23 19.24
C TYR A 138 5.17 -24.81 19.54
N LEU A 139 3.86 -24.61 19.71
CA LEU A 139 3.27 -23.30 20.01
C LEU A 139 3.63 -22.75 21.40
N LYS A 140 4.04 -23.63 22.33
CA LYS A 140 4.51 -23.26 23.68
C LYS A 140 5.91 -22.66 23.68
N VAL A 141 6.67 -22.79 22.60
CA VAL A 141 7.99 -22.18 22.45
C VAL A 141 7.81 -20.70 22.11
N ARG A 142 7.89 -19.81 23.11
CA ARG A 142 7.60 -18.37 22.95
C ARG A 142 8.69 -17.39 23.41
N ASP A 143 9.82 -17.84 23.94
CA ASP A 143 10.78 -16.92 24.59
C ASP A 143 12.25 -17.43 24.61
N SER A 144 12.75 -17.96 23.49
CA SER A 144 14.01 -18.75 23.52
C SER A 144 15.31 -17.94 23.52
N GLY A 145 15.26 -16.60 23.59
CA GLY A 145 16.43 -15.75 23.34
C GLY A 145 17.00 -15.85 21.90
N SER A 146 16.53 -16.79 21.08
CA SER A 146 16.91 -17.01 19.69
C SER A 146 15.67 -16.91 18.78
N SER A 147 15.51 -15.76 18.12
CA SER A 147 14.42 -15.53 17.15
C SER A 147 14.32 -16.64 16.08
N SER A 148 15.46 -17.21 15.67
CA SER A 148 15.52 -18.27 14.65
C SER A 148 14.98 -19.64 15.09
N LEU A 149 15.03 -19.98 16.38
CA LEU A 149 14.48 -21.22 16.88
C LEU A 149 12.95 -21.13 16.94
N VAL A 150 12.45 -19.97 17.39
CA VAL A 150 11.02 -19.69 17.54
C VAL A 150 10.34 -19.69 16.17
N GLU A 151 10.94 -19.03 15.17
CA GLU A 151 10.48 -19.07 13.78
C GLU A 151 10.30 -20.51 13.27
N LYS A 152 11.33 -21.35 13.41
CA LYS A 152 11.29 -22.75 12.96
C LYS A 152 10.19 -23.56 13.65
N CYS A 153 10.00 -23.34 14.95
CA CYS A 153 8.97 -24.05 15.71
C CYS A 153 7.57 -23.66 15.25
N TRP A 154 7.31 -22.37 15.06
CA TRP A 154 6.01 -21.88 14.60
C TRP A 154 5.70 -22.25 13.16
N MET A 155 6.68 -22.16 12.26
CA MET A 155 6.54 -22.66 10.88
C MET A 155 6.21 -24.14 10.87
N LYS A 156 6.93 -24.94 11.65
CA LYS A 156 6.68 -26.39 11.75
C LYS A 156 5.30 -26.69 12.34
N ALA A 157 4.86 -25.95 13.36
CA ALA A 157 3.52 -26.08 13.92
C ALA A 157 2.44 -25.81 12.87
N ALA A 158 2.60 -24.75 12.09
CA ALA A 158 1.66 -24.37 11.05
C ALA A 158 1.64 -25.41 9.91
N GLU A 159 2.79 -25.83 9.40
CA GLU A 159 2.91 -26.86 8.35
C GLU A 159 2.27 -28.19 8.76
N LEU A 160 2.54 -28.67 9.99
CA LEU A 160 1.94 -29.89 10.52
C LEU A 160 0.42 -29.73 10.65
N SER A 161 -0.05 -28.56 11.06
CA SER A 161 -1.48 -28.28 11.17
C SER A 161 -2.18 -28.28 9.81
N ILE A 162 -1.59 -27.66 8.79
CA ILE A 162 -2.15 -27.59 7.43
C ILE A 162 -2.19 -28.99 6.80
N LYS A 163 -1.14 -29.80 7.02
CA LYS A 163 -0.98 -31.10 6.36
C LYS A 163 -1.78 -32.24 7.01
N PHE A 164 -1.92 -32.23 8.34
CA PHE A 164 -2.40 -33.41 9.08
C PHE A 164 -3.60 -33.16 10.02
N LEU A 165 -3.95 -31.91 10.31
CA LEU A 165 -5.07 -31.59 11.22
C LEU A 165 -6.34 -31.18 10.46
N PRO A 166 -7.52 -31.24 11.10
CA PRO A 166 -8.75 -30.76 10.49
C PRO A 166 -8.71 -29.25 10.19
N PRO A 167 -9.38 -28.76 9.12
CA PRO A 167 -9.29 -27.37 8.67
C PRO A 167 -9.55 -26.32 9.76
N GLN A 168 -10.51 -26.57 10.66
CA GLN A 168 -10.80 -25.67 11.79
C GLN A 168 -9.60 -25.50 12.73
N ARG A 169 -8.90 -26.61 13.04
CA ARG A 169 -7.72 -26.56 13.91
C ARG A 169 -6.54 -25.94 13.18
N SER A 170 -6.36 -26.21 11.89
CA SER A 170 -5.33 -25.56 11.07
C SER A 170 -5.50 -24.04 11.02
N LEU A 171 -6.75 -23.58 10.88
CA LEU A 171 -7.09 -22.16 10.87
C LEU A 171 -6.86 -21.49 12.23
N GLU A 172 -7.21 -22.15 13.34
CA GLU A 172 -6.86 -21.67 14.70
C GLU A 172 -5.35 -21.51 14.89
N VAL A 173 -4.57 -22.51 14.47
CA VAL A 173 -3.11 -22.52 14.61
C VAL A 173 -2.49 -21.42 13.77
N VAL A 174 -2.86 -21.29 12.49
CA VAL A 174 -2.31 -20.26 11.60
C VAL A 174 -2.69 -18.86 12.07
N ARG A 175 -3.93 -18.62 12.53
CA ARG A 175 -4.31 -17.31 13.11
C ARG A 175 -3.59 -16.99 14.42
N ALA A 176 -3.14 -17.99 15.16
CA ALA A 176 -2.32 -17.79 16.34
C ALA A 176 -0.84 -17.52 15.99
N VAL A 177 -0.31 -18.19 14.96
CA VAL A 177 1.10 -18.12 14.54
C VAL A 177 1.40 -16.89 13.69
N GLY A 178 0.50 -16.53 12.77
CA GLY A 178 0.73 -15.47 11.78
C GLY A 178 1.12 -14.12 12.40
N PRO A 179 0.38 -13.57 13.38
CA PRO A 179 0.75 -12.33 14.06
C PRO A 179 2.10 -12.42 14.80
N GLN A 180 2.46 -13.61 15.30
CA GLN A 180 3.74 -13.81 15.97
C GLN A 180 4.91 -13.80 14.97
N LEU A 181 4.73 -14.39 13.79
CA LEU A 181 5.71 -14.34 12.70
C LEU A 181 5.91 -12.92 12.17
N ILE A 182 4.83 -12.15 12.04
CA ILE A 182 4.90 -10.73 11.69
C ILE A 182 5.69 -9.95 12.75
N GLY A 183 5.40 -10.15 14.04
CA GLY A 183 6.10 -9.48 15.14
C GLY A 183 7.62 -9.75 15.21
N ILE A 184 8.11 -10.87 14.63
CA ILE A 184 9.55 -11.15 14.50
C ILE A 184 10.16 -10.71 13.15
N GLY A 185 9.38 -10.01 12.32
CA GLY A 185 9.79 -9.50 11.01
C GLY A 185 9.69 -10.51 9.86
N LYS A 186 9.02 -11.66 10.05
CA LYS A 186 8.90 -12.75 9.07
C LYS A 186 7.59 -12.69 8.29
N HIS A 187 7.38 -11.56 7.62
CA HIS A 187 6.17 -11.22 6.86
C HIS A 187 5.86 -12.21 5.72
N SER A 188 6.84 -12.48 4.83
CA SER A 188 6.68 -13.47 3.74
C SER A 188 6.23 -14.83 4.24
N ALA A 189 6.82 -15.34 5.32
CA ALA A 189 6.49 -16.65 5.86
C ALA A 189 5.06 -16.68 6.43
N ALA A 190 4.65 -15.63 7.15
CA ALA A 190 3.28 -15.49 7.64
C ALA A 190 2.27 -15.45 6.48
N ALA A 191 2.58 -14.70 5.42
CA ALA A 191 1.72 -14.58 4.25
C ALA A 191 1.54 -15.92 3.52
N GLU A 192 2.62 -16.70 3.34
CA GLU A 192 2.54 -18.04 2.74
C GLU A 192 1.64 -18.99 3.55
N LEU A 193 1.68 -18.92 4.89
CA LEU A 193 0.80 -19.72 5.74
C LEU A 193 -0.68 -19.33 5.58
N TYR A 194 -0.97 -18.03 5.46
CA TYR A 194 -2.33 -17.56 5.18
C TYR A 194 -2.84 -18.00 3.81
N LEU A 195 -1.98 -17.93 2.78
CA LEU A 195 -2.32 -18.38 1.42
C LEU A 195 -2.65 -19.88 1.36
N ASN A 196 -1.94 -20.72 2.12
CA ASN A 196 -2.23 -22.16 2.19
C ASN A 196 -3.63 -22.49 2.76
N LEU A 197 -4.27 -21.53 3.44
CA LEU A 197 -5.61 -21.66 4.00
C LEU A 197 -6.64 -20.76 3.29
N ASP A 198 -6.32 -20.24 2.11
CA ASP A 198 -7.16 -19.32 1.33
C ASP A 198 -7.54 -18.02 2.09
N LEU A 199 -6.74 -17.63 3.09
CA LEU A 199 -6.89 -16.36 3.83
C LEU A 199 -6.19 -15.23 3.07
N VAL A 200 -6.73 -14.90 1.89
CA VAL A 200 -6.11 -13.98 0.92
C VAL A 200 -5.90 -12.58 1.52
N LYS A 201 -6.88 -12.05 2.26
CA LYS A 201 -6.78 -10.72 2.86
C LYS A 201 -5.64 -10.66 3.89
N GLU A 202 -5.59 -11.62 4.82
CA GLU A 202 -4.55 -11.67 5.85
C GLU A 202 -3.14 -11.86 5.24
N ALA A 203 -3.03 -12.60 4.13
CA ALA A 203 -1.77 -12.69 3.37
C ALA A 203 -1.35 -11.35 2.76
N ILE A 204 -2.29 -10.61 2.17
CA ILE A 204 -2.03 -9.28 1.61
C ILE A 204 -1.61 -8.30 2.71
N ASP A 205 -2.33 -8.27 3.83
CA ASP A 205 -2.00 -7.41 4.97
C ASP A 205 -0.58 -7.71 5.49
N ALA A 206 -0.20 -8.99 5.59
CA ALA A 206 1.14 -9.39 5.99
C ALA A 206 2.23 -8.92 5.00
N PHE A 207 1.99 -9.01 3.68
CA PHE A 207 2.93 -8.48 2.69
C PHE A 207 3.02 -6.95 2.72
N ILE A 208 1.91 -6.24 2.98
CA ILE A 208 1.89 -4.77 3.13
C ILE A 208 2.74 -4.35 4.34
N GLU A 209 2.57 -5.01 5.49
CA GLU A 209 3.34 -4.72 6.71
C GLU A 209 4.85 -5.01 6.52
N GLY A 210 5.18 -6.01 5.70
CA GLY A 210 6.55 -6.32 5.29
C GLY A 210 7.14 -5.42 4.20
N GLU A 211 6.41 -4.41 3.72
CA GLU A 211 6.78 -3.55 2.59
C GLU A 211 7.01 -4.33 1.27
N GLU A 212 6.45 -5.54 1.14
CA GLU A 212 6.59 -6.43 -0.02
C GLU A 212 5.49 -6.19 -1.07
N TRP A 213 5.37 -4.94 -1.53
CA TRP A 213 4.29 -4.45 -2.39
C TRP A 213 4.09 -5.26 -3.68
N ASN A 214 5.17 -5.68 -4.33
CA ASN A 214 5.11 -6.49 -5.56
C ASN A 214 4.43 -7.84 -5.33
N LYS A 215 4.68 -8.48 -4.17
CA LYS A 215 4.03 -9.75 -3.82
C LYS A 215 2.58 -9.53 -3.44
N ALA A 216 2.29 -8.49 -2.65
CA ALA A 216 0.92 -8.11 -2.28
C ALA A 216 0.04 -7.87 -3.53
N LYS A 217 0.52 -7.07 -4.48
CA LYS A 217 -0.21 -6.75 -5.72
C LYS A 217 -0.40 -7.97 -6.61
N ARG A 218 0.60 -8.84 -6.72
CA ARG A 218 0.47 -10.11 -7.47
C ARG A 218 -0.59 -11.02 -6.84
N VAL A 219 -0.57 -11.17 -5.53
CA VAL A 219 -1.55 -11.99 -4.80
C VAL A 219 -2.98 -11.44 -4.96
N ALA A 220 -3.15 -10.12 -4.84
CA ALA A 220 -4.44 -9.48 -5.11
C ALA A 220 -4.92 -9.78 -6.53
N LYS A 221 -4.08 -9.54 -7.54
CA LYS A 221 -4.44 -9.75 -8.94
C LYS A 221 -4.75 -11.21 -9.30
N GLU A 222 -3.99 -12.15 -8.76
CA GLU A 222 -4.11 -13.57 -9.11
C GLU A 222 -5.21 -14.30 -8.34
N LEU A 223 -5.43 -13.96 -7.06
CA LEU A 223 -6.34 -14.70 -6.18
C LEU A 223 -7.67 -14.00 -5.95
N ASP A 224 -7.68 -12.68 -5.75
CA ASP A 224 -8.92 -11.90 -5.54
C ASP A 224 -8.73 -10.43 -5.96
N PRO A 225 -9.05 -10.10 -7.24
CA PRO A 225 -8.82 -8.78 -7.82
C PRO A 225 -9.51 -7.63 -7.07
N ARG A 226 -10.49 -7.91 -6.21
CA ARG A 226 -11.17 -6.89 -5.39
C ARG A 226 -10.22 -6.21 -4.39
N TYR A 227 -9.09 -6.83 -4.08
CA TYR A 227 -8.07 -6.25 -3.20
C TYR A 227 -7.00 -5.44 -3.96
N GLU A 228 -7.03 -5.35 -5.30
CA GLU A 228 -6.05 -4.53 -6.03
C GLU A 228 -6.12 -3.06 -5.60
N ASP A 229 -7.32 -2.48 -5.54
CA ASP A 229 -7.54 -1.10 -5.09
C ASP A 229 -7.08 -0.89 -3.64
N TYR A 230 -7.27 -1.90 -2.78
CA TYR A 230 -6.83 -1.87 -1.39
C TYR A 230 -5.31 -1.81 -1.27
N VAL A 231 -4.58 -2.66 -2.01
CA VAL A 231 -3.11 -2.64 -2.04
C VAL A 231 -2.60 -1.32 -2.60
N ASP A 232 -3.21 -0.83 -3.68
CA ASP A 232 -2.80 0.41 -4.32
C ASP A 232 -3.01 1.62 -3.41
N GLN A 233 -4.11 1.68 -2.67
CA GLN A 233 -4.37 2.74 -1.69
C GLN A 233 -3.34 2.73 -0.55
N HIS A 234 -3.05 1.58 0.04
CA HIS A 234 -2.02 1.46 1.09
C HIS A 234 -0.62 1.79 0.59
N TYR A 235 -0.29 1.41 -0.66
CA TYR A 235 1.00 1.76 -1.25
C TYR A 235 1.14 3.27 -1.48
N LYS A 236 0.06 3.94 -1.95
CA LYS A 236 0.03 5.40 -2.09
C LYS A 236 0.26 6.10 -0.75
N GLU A 237 -0.42 5.68 0.31
CA GLU A 237 -0.26 6.24 1.66
C GLU A 237 1.16 6.04 2.20
N PHE A 238 1.75 4.86 1.98
CA PHE A 238 3.14 4.59 2.33
C PHE A 238 4.12 5.52 1.59
N LEU A 239 3.96 5.69 0.28
CA LEU A 239 4.81 6.58 -0.52
C LEU A 239 4.66 8.05 -0.10
N LYS A 240 3.45 8.50 0.21
CA LYS A 240 3.18 9.83 0.77
C LYS A 240 3.93 10.03 2.09
N ASN A 241 3.79 9.08 3.03
CA ASN A 241 4.43 9.15 4.35
C ASN A 241 5.96 9.11 4.29
N GLN A 242 6.55 8.39 3.33
CA GLN A 242 7.99 8.37 3.12
C GLN A 242 8.53 9.56 2.31
N GLY A 243 7.65 10.39 1.73
CA GLY A 243 8.05 11.50 0.85
C GLY A 243 8.73 11.06 -0.46
N LYS A 244 8.49 9.82 -0.91
CA LYS A 244 9.10 9.25 -2.13
C LYS A 244 8.33 9.67 -3.39
N VAL A 245 8.49 10.93 -3.78
CA VAL A 245 7.63 11.52 -4.82
C VAL A 245 7.83 10.91 -6.19
N ASP A 246 9.08 10.61 -6.60
CA ASP A 246 9.36 10.03 -7.91
C ASP A 246 8.64 8.68 -8.14
N SER A 247 8.55 7.85 -7.10
CA SER A 247 7.80 6.60 -7.15
C SER A 247 6.28 6.85 -7.12
N LEU A 248 5.82 7.88 -6.41
CA LEU A 248 4.41 8.24 -6.33
C LEU A 248 3.87 8.77 -7.67
N VAL A 249 4.66 9.53 -8.44
CA VAL A 249 4.26 10.05 -9.76
C VAL A 249 3.82 8.92 -10.69
N GLY A 250 4.54 7.79 -10.69
CA GLY A 250 4.20 6.62 -11.52
C GLY A 250 2.95 5.84 -11.08
N VAL A 251 2.40 6.14 -9.90
CA VAL A 251 1.21 5.46 -9.34
C VAL A 251 0.02 6.40 -9.32
N ASP A 252 0.24 7.65 -8.93
CA ASP A 252 -0.79 8.68 -8.77
C ASP A 252 -0.17 10.07 -8.89
N VAL A 253 -0.29 10.66 -10.08
CA VAL A 253 0.26 11.99 -10.38
C VAL A 253 -0.39 13.09 -9.55
N VAL A 254 -1.68 12.98 -9.22
CA VAL A 254 -2.41 13.98 -8.42
C VAL A 254 -1.91 13.96 -6.99
N ALA A 255 -1.80 12.78 -6.39
CA ALA A 255 -1.22 12.60 -5.07
C ALA A 255 0.25 13.07 -4.99
N ALA A 256 1.03 12.87 -6.05
CA ALA A 256 2.40 13.37 -6.13
C ALA A 256 2.44 14.91 -6.20
N LEU A 257 1.53 15.51 -6.97
CA LEU A 257 1.38 16.95 -7.09
C LEU A 257 0.98 17.58 -5.75
N ASP A 258 0.00 17.00 -5.04
CA ASP A 258 -0.43 17.43 -3.70
C ASP A 258 0.76 17.48 -2.73
N LEU A 259 1.59 16.43 -2.73
CA LEU A 259 2.77 16.35 -1.87
C LEU A 259 3.79 17.45 -2.22
N TYR A 260 3.97 17.77 -3.51
CA TYR A 260 4.83 18.87 -3.93
C TYR A 260 4.30 20.24 -3.49
N VAL A 261 2.98 20.41 -3.52
CA VAL A 261 2.30 21.62 -3.01
C VAL A 261 2.51 21.74 -1.50
N GLU A 262 2.36 20.64 -0.74
CA GLU A 262 2.50 20.61 0.73
C GLU A 262 3.94 20.79 1.23
N GLN A 263 4.93 20.15 0.58
CA GLN A 263 6.32 20.11 1.08
C GLN A 263 7.15 21.35 0.78
N GLY A 264 6.61 22.33 0.04
CA GLY A 264 7.31 23.60 -0.17
C GLY A 264 8.57 23.50 -1.03
N HIS A 265 8.42 22.94 -2.24
CA HIS A 265 9.24 23.20 -3.45
C HIS A 265 10.76 23.45 -3.27
N PRO A 266 11.58 22.50 -2.77
CA PRO A 266 13.02 22.72 -2.77
C PRO A 266 13.61 22.60 -4.18
N LEU A 267 14.34 23.64 -4.60
CA LEU A 267 15.06 23.74 -5.88
C LEU A 267 16.27 22.82 -5.89
N TYR A 268 16.07 21.58 -6.33
CA TYR A 268 17.17 20.72 -6.71
C TYR A 268 17.09 20.47 -8.20
N LEU A 269 18.15 20.83 -8.94
CA LEU A 269 18.28 20.56 -10.38
C LEU A 269 18.04 19.07 -10.72
N GLN A 270 18.36 18.19 -9.76
CA GLN A 270 18.09 16.75 -9.83
C GLN A 270 16.58 16.41 -9.97
N ASN A 271 15.68 17.33 -9.59
CA ASN A 271 14.23 17.14 -9.61
C ASN A 271 13.57 17.61 -10.91
N PHE A 272 14.31 18.17 -11.89
CA PHE A 272 13.73 18.62 -13.17
C PHE A 272 12.95 17.49 -13.87
N ASN A 273 13.52 16.29 -13.87
CA ASN A 273 12.87 15.12 -14.45
C ASN A 273 11.55 14.79 -13.76
N ILE A 274 11.43 15.05 -12.45
CA ILE A 274 10.20 14.81 -11.70
C ILE A 274 9.12 15.82 -12.13
N TYR A 275 9.44 17.10 -12.25
CA TYR A 275 8.48 18.11 -12.74
C TYR A 275 8.01 17.80 -14.17
N LYS A 276 8.94 17.42 -15.07
CA LYS A 276 8.59 17.02 -16.43
C LYS A 276 7.70 15.80 -16.46
N ARG A 277 7.97 14.82 -15.59
CA ARG A 277 7.16 13.60 -15.45
C ARG A 277 5.76 13.92 -14.92
N ILE A 278 5.64 14.73 -13.87
CA ILE A 278 4.34 15.20 -13.35
C ILE A 278 3.53 15.88 -14.45
N PHE A 279 4.15 16.79 -15.20
CA PHE A 279 3.49 17.45 -16.33
C PHE A 279 3.01 16.44 -17.37
N THR A 280 3.89 15.53 -17.81
CA THR A 280 3.61 14.53 -18.84
C THR A 280 2.49 13.58 -18.43
N ASP A 281 2.53 13.08 -17.19
CA ASP A 281 1.53 12.16 -16.66
C ASP A 281 0.18 12.87 -16.45
N MET A 282 0.18 14.14 -16.05
CA MET A 282 -1.04 14.95 -15.91
C MET A 282 -1.70 15.22 -17.27
N VAL A 283 -0.94 15.60 -18.29
CA VAL A 283 -1.50 15.82 -19.66
C VAL A 283 -1.94 14.53 -20.32
N SER A 284 -1.36 13.40 -19.96
CA SER A 284 -1.75 12.07 -20.45
C SER A 284 -2.91 11.46 -19.66
N SER A 285 -3.23 11.97 -18.47
CA SER A 285 -4.29 11.41 -17.63
C SER A 285 -5.68 11.52 -18.28
N PRO A 286 -6.51 10.46 -18.25
CA PRO A 286 -7.86 10.50 -18.81
C PRO A 286 -8.78 11.41 -17.98
N GLY A 287 -9.85 11.92 -18.59
CA GLY A 287 -10.89 12.68 -17.87
C GLY A 287 -10.48 14.08 -17.40
N THR A 288 -9.32 14.60 -17.83
CA THR A 288 -8.82 15.92 -17.40
C THR A 288 -9.37 17.10 -18.22
N ASN A 289 -10.25 16.85 -19.21
CA ASN A 289 -10.98 17.88 -19.96
C ASN A 289 -12.38 18.10 -19.39
N SER A 290 -12.45 18.54 -18.14
CA SER A 290 -13.71 18.82 -17.45
C SER A 290 -13.54 19.96 -16.44
N ALA A 291 -14.66 20.49 -15.94
CA ALA A 291 -14.64 21.55 -14.94
C ALA A 291 -14.06 21.08 -13.60
N GLU A 292 -14.26 19.81 -13.24
CA GLU A 292 -13.81 19.19 -11.99
C GLU A 292 -12.28 19.07 -11.94
N ALA A 293 -11.61 18.97 -13.09
CA ALA A 293 -10.15 18.88 -13.18
C ALA A 293 -9.43 20.21 -12.87
N TYR A 294 -10.16 21.31 -12.62
CA TYR A 294 -9.57 22.64 -12.40
C TYR A 294 -8.47 22.65 -11.35
N HIS A 295 -8.71 22.07 -10.18
CA HIS A 295 -7.78 22.13 -9.06
C HIS A 295 -6.45 21.48 -9.42
N ASN A 296 -6.47 20.26 -9.98
CA ASN A 296 -5.26 19.57 -10.42
C ASN A 296 -4.45 20.41 -11.43
N TRP A 297 -5.13 21.10 -12.36
CA TRP A 297 -4.46 21.99 -13.32
C TRP A 297 -3.92 23.27 -12.68
N ALA A 298 -4.65 23.86 -11.75
CA ALA A 298 -4.23 25.04 -11.00
C ALA A 298 -3.02 24.73 -10.12
N ASP A 299 -2.99 23.57 -9.46
CA ASP A 299 -1.87 23.14 -8.63
C ASP A 299 -0.63 22.90 -9.49
N LEU A 300 -0.76 22.24 -10.65
CA LEU A 300 0.36 22.05 -11.59
C LEU A 300 0.88 23.40 -12.10
N ARG A 301 -0.03 24.31 -12.47
CA ARG A 301 0.30 25.67 -12.90
C ARG A 301 1.06 26.42 -11.82
N ASP A 302 0.62 26.35 -10.57
CA ASP A 302 1.22 27.09 -9.46
C ASP A 302 2.60 26.50 -9.08
N VAL A 303 2.75 25.18 -9.11
CA VAL A 303 4.05 24.49 -8.94
C VAL A 303 5.03 24.92 -10.03
N LEU A 304 4.62 24.88 -11.30
CA LEU A 304 5.46 25.30 -12.42
C LEU A 304 5.78 26.79 -12.38
N PHE A 305 4.83 27.64 -11.95
CA PHE A 305 5.06 29.07 -11.79
C PHE A 305 6.14 29.35 -10.73
N ASN A 306 6.03 28.70 -9.58
CA ASN A 306 7.03 28.83 -8.51
C ASN A 306 8.40 28.32 -8.98
N LEU A 307 8.46 27.22 -9.74
CA LEU A 307 9.69 26.73 -10.35
C LEU A 307 10.30 27.79 -11.28
N CYS A 308 9.55 28.34 -12.23
CA CYS A 308 10.02 29.39 -13.13
C CYS A 308 10.51 30.64 -12.38
N GLU A 309 9.76 31.16 -11.41
CA GLU A 309 10.16 32.33 -10.61
C GLU A 309 11.48 32.11 -9.86
N ASN A 310 11.75 30.87 -9.48
CA ASN A 310 12.98 30.47 -8.82
C ASN A 310 14.14 30.28 -9.81
N LEU A 311 13.87 29.71 -11.00
CA LEU A 311 14.88 29.55 -12.05
C LEU A 311 15.41 30.90 -12.53
N VAL A 312 14.53 31.91 -12.68
CA VAL A 312 14.90 33.29 -13.00
C VAL A 312 15.93 33.87 -12.01
N LYS A 313 15.91 33.43 -10.74
CA LYS A 313 16.83 33.90 -9.68
C LYS A 313 18.12 33.06 -9.59
N SER A 314 18.22 31.99 -10.36
CA SER A 314 19.33 31.03 -10.33
C SER A 314 20.28 31.21 -11.52
N SER A 315 21.34 30.39 -11.58
CA SER A 315 22.22 30.33 -12.76
C SER A 315 21.52 29.79 -14.02
N GLU A 316 20.34 29.18 -13.89
CA GLU A 316 19.55 28.62 -15.00
C GLU A 316 18.63 29.66 -15.66
N ALA A 317 18.76 30.95 -15.31
CA ALA A 317 17.95 31.99 -15.93
C ALA A 317 18.15 32.01 -17.45
N ASN A 318 17.04 31.89 -18.20
CA ASN A 318 17.02 31.80 -19.67
C ASN A 318 17.80 30.60 -20.25
N SER A 319 17.99 29.52 -19.48
CA SER A 319 18.48 28.26 -20.04
C SER A 319 17.39 27.58 -20.89
N PRO A 320 17.73 26.66 -21.82
CA PRO A 320 16.73 25.91 -22.57
C PRO A 320 15.74 25.16 -21.68
N ALA A 321 16.21 24.67 -20.52
CA ALA A 321 15.34 24.04 -19.52
C ALA A 321 14.34 25.04 -18.92
N HIS A 322 14.78 26.28 -18.67
CA HIS A 322 13.88 27.34 -18.20
C HIS A 322 12.79 27.66 -19.24
N GLU A 323 13.13 27.80 -20.51
CA GLU A 323 12.16 28.05 -21.60
C GLU A 323 11.15 26.90 -21.75
N GLU A 324 11.61 25.66 -21.59
CA GLU A 324 10.76 24.47 -21.59
C GLU A 324 9.75 24.50 -20.43
N PHE A 325 10.18 24.83 -19.21
CA PHE A 325 9.29 24.98 -18.06
C PHE A 325 8.34 26.17 -18.21
N GLU A 326 8.75 27.28 -18.82
CA GLU A 326 7.85 28.40 -19.15
C GLU A 326 6.76 27.97 -20.15
N THR A 327 7.10 27.09 -21.08
CA THR A 327 6.14 26.50 -22.03
C THR A 327 5.18 25.56 -21.32
N MET A 328 5.67 24.68 -20.45
CA MET A 328 4.84 23.81 -19.61
C MET A 328 3.89 24.62 -18.71
N LEU A 329 4.39 25.71 -18.11
CA LEU A 329 3.59 26.63 -17.31
C LEU A 329 2.46 27.27 -18.13
N LEU A 330 2.76 27.74 -19.35
CA LEU A 330 1.74 28.31 -20.23
C LEU A 330 0.65 27.29 -20.57
N ILE A 331 1.05 26.06 -20.87
CA ILE A 331 0.14 24.96 -21.18
C ILE A 331 -0.75 24.64 -19.96
N ALA A 332 -0.14 24.49 -18.77
CA ALA A 332 -0.89 24.25 -17.53
C ALA A 332 -1.88 25.38 -17.23
N HIS A 333 -1.49 26.64 -17.47
CA HIS A 333 -2.38 27.79 -17.37
C HIS A 333 -3.55 27.72 -18.37
N TYR A 334 -3.32 27.28 -19.61
CA TYR A 334 -4.39 27.10 -20.59
C TYR A 334 -5.36 25.99 -20.20
N TYR A 335 -4.87 24.85 -19.70
CA TYR A 335 -5.75 23.79 -19.16
C TYR A 335 -6.55 24.25 -17.93
N ALA A 336 -5.92 24.95 -16.99
CA ALA A 336 -6.60 25.50 -15.81
C ALA A 336 -7.68 26.52 -16.23
N THR A 337 -7.34 27.45 -17.13
CA THR A 337 -8.28 28.45 -17.64
C THR A 337 -9.43 27.80 -18.41
N ARG A 338 -9.16 26.74 -19.19
CA ARG A 338 -10.16 25.99 -19.93
C ARG A 338 -11.14 25.29 -18.98
N SER A 339 -10.61 24.60 -17.97
CA SER A 339 -11.42 23.89 -16.96
C SER A 339 -12.29 24.87 -16.17
N ALA A 340 -11.75 26.03 -15.79
CA ALA A 340 -12.53 27.10 -15.17
C ALA A 340 -13.62 27.64 -16.11
N ALA A 341 -13.29 27.89 -17.38
CA ALA A 341 -14.24 28.38 -18.38
C ALA A 341 -15.38 27.38 -18.65
N GLN A 342 -15.11 26.07 -18.63
CA GLN A 342 -16.13 25.03 -18.77
C GLN A 342 -17.18 25.05 -17.65
N SER A 343 -16.84 25.56 -16.45
CA SER A 343 -17.80 25.73 -15.36
C SER A 343 -18.83 26.85 -15.61
N VAL A 344 -18.67 27.67 -16.66
CA VAL A 344 -19.49 28.84 -16.93
C VAL A 344 -19.94 28.86 -18.40
N LYS A 345 -21.24 28.67 -18.64
CA LYS A 345 -21.83 28.59 -19.99
C LYS A 345 -21.46 29.77 -20.91
N GLN A 346 -21.38 31.00 -20.38
CA GLN A 346 -21.03 32.16 -21.20
C GLN A 346 -19.59 32.11 -21.75
N LEU A 347 -18.74 31.22 -21.24
CA LEU A 347 -17.34 31.06 -21.60
C LEU A 347 -17.06 29.82 -22.47
N GLU A 348 -18.06 29.12 -22.98
CA GLU A 348 -17.89 27.95 -23.89
C GLU A 348 -16.96 28.28 -25.08
N THR A 349 -17.13 29.46 -25.70
CA THR A 349 -16.25 29.91 -26.78
C THR A 349 -14.80 30.13 -26.34
N VAL A 350 -14.57 30.54 -25.08
CA VAL A 350 -13.22 30.72 -24.52
C VAL A 350 -12.58 29.35 -24.31
N ALA A 351 -13.32 28.39 -23.75
CA ALA A 351 -12.86 27.01 -23.59
C ALA A 351 -12.52 26.38 -24.95
N ALA A 352 -13.35 26.56 -25.97
CA ALA A 352 -13.08 26.08 -27.33
C ALA A 352 -11.80 26.69 -27.92
N ARG A 353 -11.60 28.02 -27.80
CA ARG A 353 -10.34 28.67 -28.24
C ARG A 353 -9.10 28.14 -27.53
N LEU A 354 -9.21 27.84 -26.24
CA LEU A 354 -8.12 27.25 -25.48
C LEU A 354 -7.81 25.82 -25.94
N SER A 355 -8.82 24.97 -26.17
CA SER A 355 -8.60 23.63 -26.72
C SER A 355 -7.92 23.68 -28.09
N VAL A 356 -8.37 24.57 -28.97
CA VAL A 356 -7.75 24.77 -30.29
C VAL A 356 -6.32 25.30 -30.16
N SER A 357 -6.07 26.19 -29.20
CA SER A 357 -4.73 26.74 -28.95
C SER A 357 -3.73 25.71 -28.44
N LEU A 358 -4.20 24.71 -27.69
CA LEU A 358 -3.37 23.63 -27.18
C LEU A 358 -2.80 22.75 -28.31
N LEU A 359 -3.41 22.72 -29.50
CA LEU A 359 -2.88 22.00 -30.67
C LEU A 359 -1.48 22.46 -31.09
N ARG A 360 -1.11 23.70 -30.80
CA ARG A 360 0.26 24.20 -31.08
C ARG A 360 1.33 23.59 -30.18
N HIS A 361 0.92 22.86 -29.15
CA HIS A 361 1.79 22.28 -28.13
C HIS A 361 1.81 20.75 -28.18
N THR A 362 1.37 20.14 -29.28
CA THR A 362 1.34 18.67 -29.48
C THR A 362 2.72 17.99 -29.47
N GLN A 363 3.82 18.74 -29.47
CA GLN A 363 5.14 18.19 -29.17
C GLN A 363 5.32 17.79 -27.70
N LEU A 364 4.55 18.41 -26.79
CA LEU A 364 4.55 18.13 -25.35
C LEU A 364 3.24 17.49 -24.88
N LEU A 365 2.22 17.46 -25.73
CA LEU A 365 0.88 16.95 -25.44
C LEU A 365 0.59 15.72 -26.30
N PRO A 366 -0.13 14.71 -25.78
CA PRO A 366 -0.61 13.63 -26.61
C PRO A 366 -1.50 14.16 -27.74
N ALA A 367 -1.05 13.96 -28.98
CA ALA A 367 -1.68 14.57 -30.16
C ALA A 367 -3.12 14.05 -30.36
N ASP A 368 -3.33 12.74 -30.23
CA ASP A 368 -4.67 12.13 -30.34
C ASP A 368 -5.67 12.77 -29.38
N LYS A 369 -5.29 12.90 -28.11
CA LYS A 369 -6.10 13.55 -27.08
C LYS A 369 -6.35 15.02 -27.41
N ALA A 370 -5.32 15.77 -27.78
CA ALA A 370 -5.43 17.20 -28.05
C ALA A 370 -6.37 17.49 -29.25
N PHE A 371 -6.23 16.74 -30.34
CA PHE A 371 -7.09 16.87 -31.53
C PHE A 371 -8.54 16.47 -31.24
N TYR A 372 -8.75 15.38 -30.50
CA TYR A 372 -10.08 15.00 -30.03
C TYR A 372 -10.74 16.11 -29.21
N GLU A 373 -10.05 16.62 -28.17
CA GLU A 373 -10.60 17.66 -27.29
C GLU A 373 -10.87 18.97 -28.02
N ALA A 374 -10.01 19.37 -28.95
CA ALA A 374 -10.22 20.55 -29.79
C ALA A 374 -11.41 20.37 -30.75
N GLY A 375 -11.53 19.21 -31.38
CA GLY A 375 -12.61 18.88 -32.29
C GLY A 375 -13.98 18.84 -31.60
N ILE A 376 -14.08 18.19 -30.45
CA ILE A 376 -15.32 18.16 -29.65
C ILE A 376 -15.69 19.56 -29.15
N ALA A 377 -14.72 20.35 -28.68
CA ALA A 377 -14.99 21.70 -28.23
C ALA A 377 -15.45 22.63 -29.38
N ALA A 378 -14.84 22.51 -30.57
CA ALA A 378 -15.25 23.22 -31.78
C ALA A 378 -16.67 22.82 -32.20
N LYS A 379 -16.99 21.52 -32.18
CA LYS A 379 -18.33 20.99 -32.48
C LYS A 379 -19.39 21.56 -31.53
N ALA A 380 -19.09 21.63 -30.24
CA ALA A 380 -20.01 22.14 -29.22
C ALA A 380 -20.39 23.62 -29.41
N VAL A 381 -19.49 24.43 -29.97
CA VAL A 381 -19.73 25.87 -30.24
C VAL A 381 -20.15 26.16 -31.69
N GLY A 382 -20.41 25.12 -32.49
CA GLY A 382 -20.87 25.24 -33.89
C GLY A 382 -19.77 25.62 -34.89
N TRP A 383 -18.50 25.38 -34.59
CA TRP A 383 -17.40 25.58 -35.54
C TRP A 383 -17.19 24.31 -36.37
N GLU A 384 -18.16 23.99 -37.22
CA GLU A 384 -18.24 22.70 -37.91
C GLU A 384 -17.00 22.42 -38.76
N ASN A 385 -16.47 23.39 -39.52
CA ASN A 385 -15.28 23.20 -40.35
C ASN A 385 -14.05 22.81 -39.53
N MET A 386 -13.79 23.52 -38.43
CA MET A 386 -12.71 23.18 -37.51
C MET A 386 -12.92 21.83 -36.85
N ALA A 387 -14.15 21.56 -36.39
CA ALA A 387 -14.50 20.30 -35.76
C ALA A 387 -14.24 19.12 -36.70
N PHE A 388 -14.67 19.23 -37.96
CA PHE A 388 -14.46 18.22 -38.98
C PHE A 388 -12.96 17.98 -39.24
N ILE A 389 -12.18 19.03 -39.47
CA ILE A 389 -10.74 18.91 -39.75
C ILE A 389 -9.99 18.29 -38.57
N PHE A 390 -10.25 18.75 -37.34
CA PHE A 390 -9.57 18.22 -36.15
C PHE A 390 -9.98 16.80 -35.81
N LEU A 391 -11.25 16.44 -35.98
CA LEU A 391 -11.72 15.08 -35.71
C LEU A 391 -11.29 14.09 -36.79
N ASN A 392 -11.18 14.50 -38.06
CA ASN A 392 -10.53 13.67 -39.08
C ASN A 392 -9.07 13.41 -38.73
N ARG A 393 -8.30 14.46 -38.41
CA ARG A 393 -6.90 14.30 -38.00
C ARG A 393 -6.76 13.41 -36.76
N PHE A 394 -7.70 13.47 -35.82
CA PHE A 394 -7.74 12.57 -34.68
C PHE A 394 -7.91 11.10 -35.08
N LEU A 395 -8.77 10.80 -36.06
CA LEU A 395 -8.92 9.43 -36.58
C LEU A 395 -7.65 8.97 -37.28
N ASP A 396 -7.03 9.83 -38.11
CA ASP A 396 -5.75 9.48 -38.76
C ASP A 396 -4.65 9.20 -37.71
N LEU A 397 -4.60 9.99 -36.63
CA LEU A 397 -3.69 9.75 -35.51
C LEU A 397 -4.01 8.46 -34.76
N THR A 398 -5.28 8.08 -34.65
CA THR A 398 -5.70 6.82 -34.04
C THR A 398 -5.15 5.64 -34.82
N ASP A 399 -5.28 5.67 -36.15
CA ASP A 399 -4.76 4.65 -37.06
C ASP A 399 -3.22 4.62 -37.03
N ALA A 400 -2.57 5.79 -37.08
CA ALA A 400 -1.12 5.93 -36.97
C ALA A 400 -0.54 5.38 -35.65
N ILE A 401 -1.27 5.50 -34.53
CA ILE A 401 -0.87 4.90 -33.24
C ILE A 401 -0.94 3.38 -33.29
N GLU A 402 -1.94 2.81 -33.99
CA GLU A 402 -2.06 1.35 -34.15
C GLU A 402 -0.96 0.79 -35.05
N GLU A 403 -0.60 1.52 -36.11
CA GLU A 403 0.48 1.15 -37.04
C GLU A 403 1.88 1.47 -36.50
N GLY A 404 1.99 2.39 -35.55
CA GLY A 404 3.25 2.84 -34.95
C GLY A 404 4.10 3.76 -35.85
N THR A 405 3.50 4.39 -36.87
CA THR A 405 4.19 5.33 -37.78
C THR A 405 3.27 6.49 -38.20
N LEU A 406 3.85 7.66 -38.46
CA LEU A 406 3.15 8.84 -38.97
C LEU A 406 3.27 9.01 -40.50
N ASP A 407 4.01 8.14 -41.18
CA ASP A 407 4.41 8.33 -42.59
C ASP A 407 3.22 8.42 -43.57
N ALA A 408 2.08 7.83 -43.20
CA ALA A 408 0.87 7.81 -44.03
C ALA A 408 -0.02 9.06 -43.85
N LEU A 409 0.31 9.98 -42.93
CA LEU A 409 -0.54 11.13 -42.63
C LEU A 409 -0.44 12.22 -43.70
N ASP A 410 -1.59 12.61 -44.26
CA ASP A 410 -1.67 13.80 -45.09
C ASP A 410 -1.71 15.07 -44.22
N HIS A 411 -0.79 16.00 -44.49
CA HIS A 411 -0.65 17.27 -43.78
C HIS A 411 -1.25 18.48 -44.51
N SER A 412 -1.89 18.26 -45.67
CA SER A 412 -2.46 19.31 -46.53
C SER A 412 -3.29 20.36 -45.77
N ASP A 413 -4.20 19.92 -44.90
CA ASP A 413 -5.09 20.79 -44.11
C ASP A 413 -4.35 21.76 -43.17
N PHE A 414 -3.07 21.51 -42.86
CA PHE A 414 -2.33 22.24 -41.83
C PHE A 414 -1.05 22.95 -42.36
N GLN A 415 -0.78 22.93 -43.67
CA GLN A 415 0.47 23.45 -44.27
C GLN A 415 0.79 24.91 -43.94
N ASP A 416 -0.22 25.77 -43.76
CA ASP A 416 -0.08 27.20 -43.44
C ASP A 416 -0.40 27.53 -41.97
N THR A 417 -0.26 26.55 -41.07
CA THR A 417 -0.52 26.70 -39.63
C THR A 417 0.76 26.61 -38.81
N ASP A 418 0.68 26.96 -37.53
CA ASP A 418 1.74 26.74 -36.53
C ASP A 418 1.46 25.50 -35.65
N ILE A 419 0.63 24.58 -36.15
CA ILE A 419 0.39 23.28 -35.53
C ILE A 419 1.49 22.31 -36.00
N PRO A 420 2.27 21.69 -35.08
CA PRO A 420 3.34 20.76 -35.45
C PRO A 420 2.85 19.56 -36.26
N PHE A 421 3.60 19.19 -37.32
CA PHE A 421 3.38 17.95 -38.08
C PHE A 421 4.06 16.75 -37.43
N GLU A 422 5.30 16.93 -37.00
CA GLU A 422 6.06 15.92 -36.26
C GLU A 422 5.69 15.97 -34.78
N VAL A 423 4.98 14.95 -34.33
CA VAL A 423 4.50 14.80 -32.94
C VAL A 423 4.95 13.45 -32.39
N PRO A 424 5.27 13.35 -31.09
CA PRO A 424 5.58 12.06 -30.48
C PRO A 424 4.32 11.17 -30.50
N LEU A 425 4.44 9.97 -31.08
CA LEU A 425 3.38 8.97 -31.04
C LEU A 425 3.24 8.38 -29.62
N PRO A 426 2.06 8.43 -29.00
CA PRO A 426 1.79 7.73 -27.76
C PRO A 426 1.99 6.23 -27.86
N ALA A 427 2.41 5.59 -26.76
CA ALA A 427 2.48 4.13 -26.67
C ALA A 427 1.11 3.44 -26.63
N LYS A 428 0.05 4.19 -26.29
CA LYS A 428 -1.35 3.75 -26.21
C LYS A 428 -2.25 4.91 -26.58
N GLN A 429 -3.42 4.61 -27.14
CA GLN A 429 -4.47 5.61 -27.41
C GLN A 429 -5.03 6.15 -26.09
N HIS A 430 -5.20 7.48 -26.01
CA HIS A 430 -5.71 8.17 -24.84
C HIS A 430 -7.24 8.27 -24.80
N VAL A 431 -7.87 8.23 -25.99
CA VAL A 431 -9.33 8.33 -26.12
C VAL A 431 -9.93 6.91 -26.15
N PRO A 432 -10.92 6.56 -25.31
CA PRO A 432 -11.54 5.24 -25.28
C PRO A 432 -12.24 4.86 -26.59
N GLU A 433 -12.25 3.57 -26.92
CA GLU A 433 -12.82 3.03 -28.18
C GLU A 433 -14.24 3.51 -28.48
N ALA A 434 -15.13 3.51 -27.48
CA ALA A 434 -16.50 4.00 -27.65
C ALA A 434 -16.56 5.44 -28.19
N GLN A 435 -15.71 6.33 -27.68
CA GLN A 435 -15.65 7.73 -28.15
C GLN A 435 -15.03 7.83 -29.54
N ARG A 436 -14.11 6.92 -29.89
CA ARG A 436 -13.52 6.88 -31.24
C ARG A 436 -14.54 6.47 -32.28
N GLU A 437 -15.37 5.46 -31.99
CA GLU A 437 -16.46 5.05 -32.87
C GLU A 437 -17.51 6.16 -33.02
N GLU A 438 -17.88 6.86 -31.95
CA GLU A 438 -18.77 8.02 -32.02
C GLU A 438 -18.22 9.13 -32.94
N VAL A 439 -16.91 9.38 -32.89
CA VAL A 439 -16.26 10.34 -33.79
C VAL A 439 -16.23 9.82 -35.22
N ARG A 440 -15.92 8.53 -35.43
CA ARG A 440 -15.91 7.89 -36.76
C ARG A 440 -17.28 8.00 -37.43
N ASP A 441 -18.35 7.66 -36.72
CA ASP A 441 -19.73 7.78 -37.22
C ASP A 441 -20.09 9.22 -37.59
N TRP A 442 -19.71 10.18 -36.75
CA TRP A 442 -19.97 11.59 -37.01
C TRP A 442 -19.20 12.11 -38.22
N VAL A 443 -17.91 11.81 -38.32
CA VAL A 443 -17.06 12.21 -39.45
C VAL A 443 -17.59 11.62 -40.76
N LEU A 444 -17.96 10.33 -40.77
CA LEU A 444 -18.56 9.69 -41.94
C LEU A 444 -19.86 10.38 -42.35
N THR A 445 -20.71 10.72 -41.39
CA THR A 445 -21.98 11.42 -41.64
C THR A 445 -21.74 12.80 -42.27
N VAL A 446 -20.81 13.58 -41.75
CA VAL A 446 -20.48 14.92 -42.26
C VAL A 446 -19.85 14.84 -43.65
N SER A 447 -18.95 13.88 -43.88
CA SER A 447 -18.33 13.63 -45.19
C SER A 447 -19.35 13.30 -46.27
N MET A 448 -20.45 12.63 -45.92
CA MET A 448 -21.54 12.32 -46.85
C MET A 448 -22.44 13.54 -47.17
N ASP A 449 -22.54 14.54 -46.28
CA ASP A 449 -23.43 15.69 -46.48
C ASP A 449 -22.89 16.67 -47.56
N GLN A 450 -21.59 16.63 -47.90
CA GLN A 450 -20.92 17.49 -48.92
C GLN A 450 -21.13 19.01 -48.82
N ARG A 451 -21.88 19.49 -47.81
CA ARG A 451 -22.15 20.92 -47.58
C ARG A 451 -21.00 21.64 -46.89
N LEU A 452 -20.14 20.89 -46.21
CA LEU A 452 -19.06 21.44 -45.40
C LEU A 452 -17.80 21.62 -46.24
N GLU A 453 -17.28 22.85 -46.27
CA GLU A 453 -15.99 23.15 -46.87
C GLU A 453 -14.88 22.78 -45.89
N GLN A 454 -14.00 21.84 -46.28
CA GLN A 454 -12.83 21.43 -45.51
C GLN A 454 -11.73 22.50 -45.59
N VAL A 455 -12.00 23.67 -45.01
CA VAL A 455 -11.07 24.79 -44.97
C VAL A 455 -11.06 25.40 -43.57
N LEU A 456 -9.87 25.53 -42.99
CA LEU A 456 -9.66 26.24 -41.73
C LEU A 456 -9.93 27.75 -41.91
N PRO A 457 -10.65 28.39 -40.98
CA PRO A 457 -10.97 29.82 -41.08
C PRO A 457 -9.72 30.68 -40.98
N ARG A 458 -9.72 31.77 -41.75
CA ARG A 458 -8.59 32.70 -41.87
C ARG A 458 -8.88 34.04 -41.22
N ASP A 459 -7.87 34.64 -40.61
CA ASP A 459 -7.93 35.98 -40.03
C ASP A 459 -7.63 37.10 -41.06
N GLU A 460 -7.55 38.34 -40.57
CA GLU A 460 -7.24 39.51 -41.40
C GLU A 460 -5.83 39.51 -42.03
N ARG A 461 -4.93 38.65 -41.58
CA ARG A 461 -3.60 38.44 -42.19
C ARG A 461 -3.65 37.40 -43.31
N GLY A 462 -4.81 36.75 -43.50
CA GLY A 462 -4.96 35.60 -44.40
C GLY A 462 -4.32 34.31 -43.86
N ALA A 463 -3.92 34.29 -42.59
CA ALA A 463 -3.41 33.11 -41.90
C ALA A 463 -4.54 32.38 -41.17
N TYR A 464 -4.35 31.11 -40.82
CA TYR A 464 -5.29 30.40 -39.95
C TYR A 464 -5.55 31.21 -38.66
N GLU A 465 -6.81 31.40 -38.29
CA GLU A 465 -7.20 32.38 -37.26
C GLU A 465 -6.63 32.10 -35.86
N ALA A 466 -6.31 30.84 -35.55
CA ALA A 466 -5.69 30.49 -34.28
C ALA A 466 -4.16 30.48 -34.35
N SER A 467 -3.58 30.77 -35.52
CA SER A 467 -2.13 30.75 -35.69
C SER A 467 -1.47 32.00 -35.17
N LEU A 468 -0.40 31.86 -34.39
CA LEU A 468 0.37 32.99 -33.91
C LEU A 468 1.26 33.58 -35.00
N VAL A 469 1.64 32.79 -36.01
CA VAL A 469 2.53 33.20 -37.10
C VAL A 469 1.77 33.22 -38.41
N ALA A 470 1.83 34.33 -39.13
CA ALA A 470 1.32 34.36 -40.50
C ALA A 470 2.39 33.87 -41.48
N ALA A 471 2.25 32.65 -42.01
CA ALA A 471 3.24 32.01 -42.88
C ALA A 471 3.65 32.88 -44.08
N SER A 472 2.70 33.61 -44.67
CA SER A 472 2.92 34.48 -45.83
C SER A 472 3.78 35.72 -45.55
N THR A 473 3.79 36.22 -44.31
CA THR A 473 4.45 37.49 -43.95
C THR A 473 5.53 37.34 -42.88
N GLY A 474 5.58 36.19 -42.18
CA GLY A 474 6.44 35.96 -41.02
C GLY A 474 6.04 36.75 -39.76
N VAL A 475 4.95 37.53 -39.80
CA VAL A 475 4.52 38.35 -38.67
C VAL A 475 4.00 37.47 -37.54
N ARG A 476 4.61 37.61 -36.36
CA ARG A 476 4.23 36.89 -35.14
C ARG A 476 3.40 37.77 -34.21
N ALA A 477 2.22 37.28 -33.85
CA ALA A 477 1.35 37.89 -32.86
C ALA A 477 1.60 37.30 -31.46
N LEU A 478 1.31 38.09 -30.41
CA LEU A 478 1.33 37.57 -29.04
C LEU A 478 0.10 36.70 -28.79
N PRO A 479 0.23 35.58 -28.06
CA PRO A 479 -0.90 34.78 -27.66
C PRO A 479 -1.68 35.47 -26.53
N CYS A 480 -3.01 35.49 -26.64
CA CYS A 480 -3.89 35.98 -25.59
C CYS A 480 -3.89 35.03 -24.38
N LEU A 481 -3.61 35.53 -23.18
CA LEU A 481 -3.54 34.70 -21.97
C LEU A 481 -4.84 33.97 -21.61
N ILE A 482 -6.00 34.44 -22.07
CA ILE A 482 -7.31 33.86 -21.77
C ILE A 482 -7.77 32.86 -22.83
N THR A 483 -7.28 32.98 -24.07
CA THR A 483 -7.79 32.20 -25.21
C THR A 483 -6.72 31.46 -25.99
N GLY A 484 -5.45 31.79 -25.80
CA GLY A 484 -4.31 31.34 -26.61
C GLY A 484 -4.25 31.87 -28.04
N TYR A 485 -5.34 32.41 -28.58
CA TYR A 485 -5.41 32.99 -29.93
C TYR A 485 -4.52 34.23 -30.13
N PRO A 486 -4.11 34.54 -31.37
CA PRO A 486 -3.32 35.73 -31.69
C PRO A 486 -4.04 37.03 -31.37
N ILE A 487 -3.33 38.00 -30.77
CA ILE A 487 -3.86 39.35 -30.54
C ILE A 487 -3.51 40.25 -31.72
N LEU A 488 -4.47 40.48 -32.61
CA LEU A 488 -4.29 41.34 -33.79
C LEU A 488 -4.77 42.77 -33.55
N ARG A 489 -5.86 42.92 -32.79
CA ARG A 489 -6.50 44.20 -32.44
C ARG A 489 -6.80 44.27 -30.96
N ASN A 490 -7.09 45.48 -30.47
CA ASN A 490 -7.56 45.75 -29.10
C ASN A 490 -6.67 45.09 -28.02
N LYS A 491 -5.36 45.26 -28.14
CA LYS A 491 -4.36 44.65 -27.24
C LYS A 491 -4.39 45.32 -25.86
N ILE A 492 -4.41 44.49 -24.81
CA ILE A 492 -4.09 44.87 -23.44
C ILE A 492 -2.74 44.24 -23.10
N GLU A 493 -1.76 45.05 -22.73
CA GLU A 493 -0.48 44.57 -22.22
C GLU A 493 -0.46 44.61 -20.69
N PHE A 494 0.13 43.58 -20.10
CA PHE A 494 0.37 43.52 -18.66
C PHE A 494 1.79 44.04 -18.35
N LYS A 495 2.11 44.18 -17.06
CA LYS A 495 3.40 44.77 -16.66
C LYS A 495 4.60 43.93 -17.08
N ARG A 496 4.49 42.60 -17.03
CA ARG A 496 5.55 41.71 -17.50
C ARG A 496 5.57 41.65 -19.05
N PRO A 497 6.74 41.81 -19.69
CA PRO A 497 6.87 41.73 -21.14
C PRO A 497 6.33 40.42 -21.73
N GLY A 498 5.76 40.50 -22.93
CA GLY A 498 5.22 39.32 -23.64
C GLY A 498 3.89 38.79 -23.09
N LYS A 499 3.37 39.35 -21.99
CA LYS A 499 2.08 38.99 -21.41
C LYS A 499 1.01 39.96 -21.90
N ALA A 500 0.02 39.45 -22.65
CA ALA A 500 -1.03 40.26 -23.23
C ALA A 500 -2.37 39.50 -23.32
N ALA A 501 -3.45 40.26 -23.43
CA ALA A 501 -4.79 39.73 -23.72
C ALA A 501 -5.50 40.60 -24.74
N ASN A 502 -6.42 40.01 -25.49
CA ASN A 502 -7.35 40.78 -26.30
C ASN A 502 -8.44 41.38 -25.38
N LYS A 503 -8.73 42.68 -25.53
CA LYS A 503 -9.64 43.44 -24.67
C LYS A 503 -11.05 42.87 -24.64
N ASP A 504 -11.57 42.41 -25.78
CA ASP A 504 -12.94 41.92 -25.89
C ASP A 504 -13.09 40.58 -25.15
N ASN A 505 -12.14 39.66 -25.36
CA ASN A 505 -12.08 38.39 -24.64
C ASN A 505 -11.85 38.60 -23.12
N TRP A 506 -10.97 39.53 -22.76
CA TRP A 506 -10.71 39.90 -21.37
C TRP A 506 -11.95 40.44 -20.66
N ASN A 507 -12.66 41.38 -21.30
CA ASN A 507 -13.90 41.95 -20.77
C ASN A 507 -15.01 40.90 -20.66
N LYS A 508 -15.14 40.00 -21.65
CA LYS A 508 -16.07 38.88 -21.59
C LYS A 508 -15.78 37.97 -20.40
N PHE A 509 -14.51 37.65 -20.17
CA PHE A 509 -14.07 36.84 -19.02
C PHE A 509 -14.37 37.53 -17.68
N LEU A 510 -14.05 38.84 -17.56
CA LEU A 510 -14.37 39.63 -16.37
C LEU A 510 -15.87 39.74 -16.10
N MET A 511 -16.68 39.93 -17.14
CA MET A 511 -18.14 40.00 -17.01
C MET A 511 -18.71 38.65 -16.57
N ALA A 512 -18.20 37.54 -17.11
CA ALA A 512 -18.59 36.21 -16.69
C ALA A 512 -18.27 35.97 -15.22
N ILE A 513 -17.06 36.31 -14.74
CA ILE A 513 -16.68 36.22 -13.32
C ILE A 513 -17.65 37.02 -12.42
N LYS A 514 -17.97 38.25 -12.81
CA LYS A 514 -18.88 39.12 -12.05
C LYS A 514 -20.30 38.57 -11.98
N THR A 515 -20.75 37.87 -13.02
CA THR A 515 -22.13 37.40 -13.14
C THR A 515 -22.31 36.00 -12.53
N SER A 516 -21.33 35.11 -12.71
CA SER A 516 -21.41 33.73 -12.22
C SER A 516 -20.92 33.56 -10.79
N HIS A 517 -20.12 34.51 -10.27
CA HIS A 517 -19.41 34.39 -9.00
C HIS A 517 -18.57 33.10 -8.88
N SER A 518 -18.10 32.56 -10.01
CA SER A 518 -17.33 31.31 -10.05
C SER A 518 -15.98 31.46 -9.31
N PRO A 519 -15.72 30.69 -8.24
CA PRO A 519 -14.49 30.81 -7.46
C PRO A 519 -13.27 30.40 -8.28
N VAL A 520 -13.38 29.38 -9.13
CA VAL A 520 -12.28 28.92 -10.00
C VAL A 520 -11.91 29.97 -11.05
N CYS A 521 -12.89 30.68 -11.62
CA CYS A 521 -12.59 31.77 -12.55
C CYS A 521 -11.96 32.99 -11.85
N GLN A 522 -12.34 33.26 -10.59
CA GLN A 522 -11.70 34.29 -9.77
C GLN A 522 -10.25 33.93 -9.45
N ASP A 523 -9.97 32.65 -9.18
CA ASP A 523 -8.61 32.17 -8.95
C ASP A 523 -7.73 32.31 -10.21
N VAL A 524 -8.24 31.97 -11.39
CA VAL A 524 -7.53 32.26 -12.67
C VAL A 524 -7.17 33.74 -12.80
N LEU A 525 -8.10 34.65 -12.47
CA LEU A 525 -7.83 36.09 -12.52
C LEU A 525 -6.75 36.52 -11.52
N LYS A 526 -6.78 35.95 -10.30
CA LYS A 526 -5.78 36.18 -9.26
C LYS A 526 -4.41 35.69 -9.71
N PHE A 527 -4.34 34.49 -10.29
CA PHE A 527 -3.10 33.95 -10.84
C PHE A 527 -2.55 34.82 -11.97
N ILE A 528 -3.37 35.22 -12.95
CA ILE A 528 -2.91 36.10 -14.05
C ILE A 528 -2.37 37.42 -13.49
N SER A 529 -3.02 37.99 -12.48
CA SER A 529 -2.52 39.18 -11.79
C SER A 529 -1.14 38.93 -11.18
N GLN A 530 -0.94 37.83 -10.47
CA GLN A 530 0.35 37.49 -9.88
C GLN A 530 1.42 37.23 -10.95
N TRP A 531 1.12 36.36 -11.91
CA TRP A 531 2.01 35.94 -12.98
C TRP A 531 2.45 37.11 -13.88
N CYS A 532 1.60 38.13 -14.05
CA CYS A 532 1.87 39.24 -14.95
C CYS A 532 2.29 40.55 -14.25
N GLY A 533 2.49 40.55 -12.93
CA GLY A 533 2.94 41.72 -12.16
C GLY A 533 1.83 42.74 -11.80
N GLY A 534 0.58 42.31 -11.84
CA GLY A 534 -0.63 43.07 -11.57
C GLY A 534 -1.58 43.07 -12.77
N LEU A 535 -2.86 43.32 -12.50
CA LEU A 535 -3.85 43.52 -13.56
C LEU A 535 -3.57 44.81 -14.34
N PRO A 536 -4.03 44.88 -15.60
CA PRO A 536 -3.92 46.09 -16.41
C PRO A 536 -4.63 47.25 -15.69
N SER A 537 -4.10 48.46 -15.78
CA SER A 537 -4.80 49.66 -15.28
C SER A 537 -6.16 49.76 -15.96
N THR A 538 -7.22 49.52 -15.20
CA THR A 538 -8.59 49.54 -15.73
C THR A 538 -9.01 50.97 -16.06
N SER A 539 -8.69 51.45 -17.26
CA SER A 539 -9.41 52.58 -17.85
C SER A 539 -10.75 52.07 -18.36
N PHE A 540 -11.74 52.01 -17.46
CA PHE A 540 -13.13 51.85 -17.84
C PHE A 540 -13.61 53.14 -18.53
N SER A 541 -13.34 53.26 -19.83
CA SER A 541 -14.02 54.23 -20.68
C SER A 541 -15.19 53.50 -21.34
N PHE A 542 -16.35 53.52 -20.69
CA PHE A 542 -17.62 53.31 -21.38
C PHE A 542 -17.93 54.63 -22.09
N GLN A 543 -17.92 54.62 -23.42
CA GLN A 543 -18.59 55.62 -24.24
C GLN A 543 -19.92 55.05 -24.72
#